data_AF-A0A966KHV9-F1
#
_entry.id   AF-A0A966KHV9-F1
#
_cell.length_a   1.000
_cell.length_b   1.000
_cell.length_c   1.000
_cell.angle_alpha   90.00
_cell.angle_beta   90.00
_cell.angle_gamma   90.00
#
_symmetry.space_group_name_H-M   'P 1'
#
loop_
_entity.id
_entity.type
_entity.pdbx_description
1 polymer ?
#
loop_
_entity_poly.entity_id
_entity_poly.type
_entity_poly.pdbx_seq_one_letter_code
_entity_poly.pdbx_strand_id
1 'polypeptide(L)'
;MGNRLNAALARVASEERKKRQLEQSLRLEIEAKLNEITILNSQLIASKTDLERAETKAQVEEDKRIKLEVAEFNRLQAERERLQSQATQLERYKSDFFGRIRELLEGKEGIKIVGDRFVFSSEVLFDVGKADLSMPGRL
;
A
#
# COMPACT_ATOMS: atom_id res chain seq x y z
N MET A 1 -57.24 21.53 -76.20
CA MET A 1 -56.03 20.79 -75.75
C MET A 1 -55.14 21.59 -74.78
N GLY A 2 -55.06 22.93 -74.85
CA GLY A 2 -54.15 23.75 -74.02
C GLY A 2 -54.32 23.65 -72.49
N ASN A 3 -55.54 23.54 -71.96
CA ASN A 3 -55.73 23.48 -70.49
C ASN A 3 -55.16 22.21 -69.84
N ARG A 4 -55.18 21.06 -70.54
CA ARG A 4 -54.59 19.81 -70.05
C ARG A 4 -53.06 19.85 -70.06
N LEU A 5 -52.46 20.49 -71.07
CA LEU A 5 -51.02 20.67 -71.15
C LEU A 5 -50.50 21.64 -70.07
N ASN A 6 -51.21 22.74 -69.84
CA ASN A 6 -50.87 23.69 -68.77
C ASN A 6 -50.96 23.02 -67.38
N ALA A 7 -51.98 22.19 -67.14
CA ALA A 7 -52.12 21.45 -65.89
C ALA A 7 -51.01 20.39 -65.69
N ALA A 8 -50.62 19.68 -66.76
CA ALA A 8 -49.52 18.71 -66.71
C ALA A 8 -48.17 19.41 -66.44
N LEU A 9 -47.91 20.54 -67.10
CA LEU A 9 -46.70 21.33 -66.89
C LEU A 9 -46.62 21.90 -65.46
N ALA A 10 -47.75 22.38 -64.92
CA ALA A 10 -47.81 22.86 -63.54
C ALA A 10 -47.54 21.74 -62.52
N ARG A 11 -48.04 20.53 -62.76
CA ARG A 11 -47.75 19.35 -61.91
C ARG A 11 -46.27 18.99 -61.94
N VAL A 12 -45.67 18.87 -63.12
CA VAL A 12 -44.23 18.57 -63.27
C VAL A 12 -43.38 19.64 -62.59
N ALA A 13 -43.70 20.93 -62.77
CA ALA A 13 -43.00 22.02 -62.08
C ALA A 13 -43.15 21.95 -60.56
N SER A 14 -44.31 21.52 -60.04
CA SER A 14 -44.52 21.36 -58.60
C SER A 14 -43.76 20.16 -58.01
N GLU A 15 -43.69 19.04 -58.74
CA GLU A 15 -42.93 17.85 -58.33
C GLU A 15 -41.42 18.13 -58.34
N GLU A 16 -40.91 18.82 -59.35
CA GLU A 16 -39.51 19.26 -59.41
C GLU A 16 -39.14 20.19 -58.23
N ARG A 17 -40.04 21.09 -57.82
CA ARG A 17 -39.84 21.94 -56.64
C ARG A 17 -39.80 21.13 -55.36
N LYS A 18 -40.74 20.19 -55.16
CA LYS A 18 -40.75 19.31 -53.99
C LYS A 18 -39.48 18.47 -53.91
N LYS A 19 -39.04 17.91 -55.05
CA LYS A 19 -37.80 17.14 -55.14
C LYS A 19 -36.59 17.99 -54.73
N ARG A 20 -36.45 19.21 -55.26
CA ARG A 20 -35.35 20.12 -54.88
C ARG A 20 -35.40 20.52 -53.40
N GLN A 21 -36.60 20.76 -52.85
CA GLN A 21 -36.78 21.07 -51.44
C GLN A 21 -36.35 19.90 -50.55
N LEU A 22 -36.73 18.67 -50.91
CA LEU A 22 -36.34 17.46 -50.19
C LEU A 22 -34.83 17.19 -50.29
N GLU A 23 -34.24 17.36 -51.48
CA GLU A 23 -32.79 17.25 -51.66
C GLU A 23 -32.04 18.30 -50.84
N GLN A 24 -32.55 19.53 -50.78
CA GLN A 24 -31.97 20.59 -49.97
C GLN A 24 -32.10 20.28 -48.47
N SER A 25 -33.26 19.79 -48.00
CA SER A 25 -33.45 19.45 -46.59
C SER A 25 -32.54 18.30 -46.17
N LEU A 26 -32.43 17.26 -47.02
CA LEU A 26 -31.55 16.12 -46.75
C LEU A 26 -30.08 16.56 -46.72
N ARG A 27 -29.65 17.46 -47.60
CA ARG A 27 -28.29 18.02 -47.56
C ARG A 27 -28.00 18.73 -46.25
N LEU A 28 -28.92 19.57 -45.78
CA LEU A 28 -28.78 20.27 -44.50
C LEU A 28 -28.74 19.30 -43.31
N GLU A 29 -29.54 18.23 -43.36
CA GLU A 29 -29.53 17.19 -42.32
C GLU A 29 -28.20 16.42 -42.31
N ILE A 30 -27.69 16.03 -43.48
CA ILE A 30 -26.38 15.37 -43.61
C ILE A 30 -25.28 16.26 -43.07
N GLU A 31 -25.27 17.55 -43.43
CA GLU A 31 -24.28 18.51 -42.94
C GLU A 31 -24.33 18.65 -41.41
N ALA A 32 -25.53 18.76 -40.83
CA ALA A 32 -25.72 18.81 -39.38
C ALA A 32 -25.20 17.54 -38.70
N LYS A 33 -25.48 16.35 -39.27
CA LYS A 33 -25.00 15.07 -38.75
C LYS A 33 -23.48 14.92 -38.84
N LEU A 34 -22.87 15.40 -39.92
CA LEU A 34 -21.41 15.40 -40.07
C LEU A 34 -20.73 16.31 -39.03
N ASN A 35 -21.32 17.47 -38.76
CA ASN A 35 -20.85 18.37 -37.70
C ASN A 35 -20.97 17.71 -36.32
N GLU A 36 -22.10 17.04 -36.04
CA GLU A 36 -22.31 16.28 -34.80
C GLU A 36 -21.26 15.17 -34.63
N ILE A 37 -21.03 14.36 -35.67
CA ILE A 37 -19.99 13.30 -35.67
C ILE A 37 -18.61 13.89 -35.41
N THR A 38 -18.29 15.04 -36.01
CA THR A 38 -17.00 15.70 -35.83
C THR A 38 -16.78 16.14 -34.38
N ILE A 39 -17.82 16.73 -33.76
CA ILE A 39 -17.80 17.14 -32.36
C ILE A 39 -17.64 15.90 -31.45
N LEU A 40 -18.46 14.87 -31.65
CA LEU A 40 -18.39 13.63 -30.86
C LEU A 40 -17.02 12.94 -30.99
N ASN A 41 -16.43 12.92 -32.19
CA ASN A 41 -15.10 12.36 -32.39
C ASN A 41 -14.02 13.17 -31.64
N SER A 42 -14.10 14.50 -31.65
CA SER A 42 -13.17 15.34 -30.90
C SER A 42 -13.29 15.11 -29.38
N GLN A 43 -14.52 14.98 -28.87
CA GLN A 43 -14.79 14.66 -27.46
C GLN A 43 -14.27 13.26 -27.10
N LEU A 44 -14.46 12.28 -27.97
CA LEU A 44 -13.98 10.92 -27.78
C LEU A 44 -12.45 10.88 -27.70
N ILE A 45 -11.77 11.62 -28.57
CA ILE A 45 -10.30 11.73 -28.53
C ILE A 45 -9.85 12.38 -27.22
N ALA A 46 -10.46 13.49 -26.82
CA ALA A 46 -10.14 14.15 -25.55
C ALA A 46 -10.30 13.20 -24.36
N SER A 47 -11.44 12.52 -24.27
CA SER A 47 -11.71 11.56 -23.19
C SER A 47 -10.73 10.38 -23.18
N LYS A 48 -10.33 9.87 -24.36
CA LYS A 48 -9.30 8.82 -24.44
C LYS A 48 -7.96 9.30 -23.90
N THR A 49 -7.53 10.50 -24.28
CA THR A 49 -6.27 11.05 -23.78
C THR A 49 -6.27 11.30 -22.27
N ASP A 50 -7.42 11.70 -21.72
CA ASP A 50 -7.55 11.87 -20.27
C ASP A 50 -7.55 10.54 -19.52
N LEU A 51 -8.19 9.51 -20.10
CA LEU A 51 -8.16 8.15 -19.55
C LEU A 51 -6.73 7.59 -19.53
N GLU A 52 -6.00 7.68 -20.64
CA GLU A 52 -4.60 7.22 -20.73
C GLU A 52 -3.69 7.91 -19.70
N ARG A 53 -3.89 9.23 -19.48
CA ARG A 53 -3.17 9.98 -18.44
C ARG A 53 -3.54 9.51 -17.04
N ALA A 54 -4.82 9.24 -16.79
CA ALA A 54 -5.30 8.77 -15.49
C ALA A 54 -4.76 7.37 -15.18
N GLU A 55 -4.79 6.45 -16.15
CA GLU A 55 -4.23 5.10 -16.03
C GLU A 55 -2.73 5.14 -15.79
N THR A 56 -1.99 5.95 -16.54
CA THR A 56 -0.54 6.11 -16.33
C THR A 56 -0.23 6.63 -14.92
N LYS A 57 -0.98 7.63 -14.43
CA LYS A 57 -0.83 8.13 -13.07
C LYS A 57 -1.14 7.06 -12.02
N ALA A 58 -2.25 6.34 -12.20
CA ALA A 58 -2.64 5.28 -11.29
C ALA A 58 -1.59 4.17 -11.23
N GLN A 59 -1.05 3.75 -12.37
CA GLN A 59 0.02 2.76 -12.43
C GLN A 59 1.29 3.23 -11.71
N VAL A 60 1.70 4.48 -11.93
CA VAL A 60 2.88 5.05 -11.26
C VAL A 60 2.70 5.12 -9.74
N GLU A 61 1.51 5.52 -9.27
CA GLU A 61 1.23 5.55 -7.84
C GLU A 61 1.16 4.15 -7.24
N GLU A 62 0.58 3.18 -7.93
CA GLU A 62 0.56 1.79 -7.46
C GLU A 62 1.97 1.20 -7.38
N ASP A 63 2.80 1.42 -8.40
CA ASP A 63 4.20 0.99 -8.40
C ASP A 63 4.99 1.61 -7.24
N LYS A 64 4.73 2.88 -6.91
CA LYS A 64 5.34 3.55 -5.75
C LYS A 64 4.85 2.93 -4.45
N ARG A 65 3.54 2.68 -4.31
CA ARG A 65 2.96 2.05 -3.11
C ARG A 65 3.58 0.68 -2.86
N ILE A 66 3.65 -0.16 -3.89
CA ILE A 66 4.27 -1.49 -3.79
C ILE A 66 5.74 -1.38 -3.41
N LYS A 67 6.51 -0.47 -4.02
CA LYS A 67 7.93 -0.27 -3.68
C LYS A 67 8.12 0.14 -2.22
N LEU A 68 7.28 1.04 -1.71
CA LEU A 68 7.33 1.47 -0.31
C LEU A 68 6.96 0.33 0.65
N GLU A 69 5.93 -0.44 0.33
CA GLU A 69 5.51 -1.60 1.11
C GLU A 69 6.61 -2.66 1.18
N VAL A 70 7.25 -2.98 0.05
CA VAL A 70 8.38 -3.91 0.00
C VAL A 70 9.58 -3.37 0.79
N ALA A 71 9.87 -2.08 0.70
CA ALA A 71 10.96 -1.46 1.46
C ALA A 71 10.70 -1.52 2.98
N GLU A 72 9.49 -1.19 3.42
CA GLU A 72 9.08 -1.29 4.83
C GLU A 72 9.11 -2.74 5.31
N PHE A 73 8.61 -3.69 4.52
CA PHE A 73 8.69 -5.10 4.84
C PHE A 73 10.15 -5.56 5.06
N ASN A 74 11.05 -5.23 4.13
CA ASN A 74 12.46 -5.59 4.24
C ASN A 74 13.12 -4.96 5.48
N ARG A 75 12.79 -3.70 5.79
CA ARG A 75 13.28 -3.02 6.99
C ARG A 75 12.82 -3.73 8.27
N LEU A 76 11.53 -4.09 8.35
CA LEU A 76 10.98 -4.80 9.50
C LEU A 76 11.57 -6.21 9.66
N GLN A 77 11.83 -6.92 8.56
CA GLN A 77 12.50 -8.22 8.61
C GLN A 77 13.92 -8.09 9.14
N ALA A 78 14.72 -7.13 8.63
CA ALA A 78 16.09 -6.91 9.09
C ALA A 78 16.12 -6.49 10.58
N GLU A 79 15.18 -5.67 11.03
CA GLU A 79 15.05 -5.31 12.44
C GLU A 79 14.71 -6.52 13.31
N ARG A 80 13.76 -7.36 12.87
CA ARG A 80 13.39 -8.59 13.57
C ARG A 80 14.58 -9.55 13.70
N GLU A 81 15.34 -9.75 12.62
CA GLU A 81 16.55 -10.59 12.64
C GLU A 81 17.61 -10.05 13.59
N ARG A 82 17.81 -8.72 13.62
CA ARG A 82 18.74 -8.08 14.55
C ARG A 82 18.30 -8.28 16.00
N LEU A 83 17.03 -8.06 16.30
CA LEU A 83 16.47 -8.25 17.64
C LEU A 83 16.55 -9.72 18.08
N GLN A 84 16.26 -10.67 17.18
CA GLN A 84 16.39 -12.10 17.45
C GLN A 84 17.84 -12.50 17.74
N SER A 85 18.79 -11.94 17.00
CA SER A 85 20.22 -12.16 17.23
C SER A 85 20.65 -11.60 18.59
N GLN A 86 20.20 -10.39 18.95
CA GLN A 86 20.46 -9.78 20.25
C GLN A 86 19.86 -10.59 21.40
N ALA A 87 18.63 -11.06 21.26
CA ALA A 87 17.97 -11.91 22.26
C ALA A 87 18.77 -13.21 22.46
N THR A 88 19.18 -13.86 21.37
CA THR A 88 19.99 -15.09 21.44
C THR A 88 21.34 -14.84 22.11
N GLN A 89 22.01 -13.72 21.80
CA GLN A 89 23.26 -13.33 22.46
C GLN A 89 23.07 -13.09 23.96
N LEU A 90 21.98 -12.41 24.34
CA LEU A 90 21.67 -12.13 25.73
C LEU A 90 21.36 -13.41 26.51
N GLU A 91 20.62 -14.35 25.93
CA GLU A 91 20.35 -15.66 26.53
C GLU A 91 21.63 -16.48 26.74
N ARG A 92 22.55 -16.48 25.76
CA ARG A 92 23.86 -17.12 25.90
C ARG A 92 24.67 -16.46 27.01
N TYR A 93 24.77 -15.13 27.01
CA TYR A 93 25.50 -14.39 28.03
C TYR A 93 24.91 -14.62 29.43
N LYS A 94 23.58 -14.62 29.56
CA LYS A 94 22.88 -14.96 30.81
C LYS A 94 23.31 -16.36 31.28
N SER A 95 23.28 -17.34 30.40
CA SER A 95 23.65 -18.73 30.72
C SER A 95 25.11 -18.87 31.16
N ASP A 96 26.05 -18.28 30.41
CA ASP A 96 27.49 -18.30 30.73
C ASP A 96 27.78 -17.60 32.06
N PHE A 97 27.13 -16.46 32.30
CA PHE A 97 27.25 -15.72 33.56
C PHE A 97 26.81 -16.56 34.75
N PHE A 98 25.62 -17.19 34.69
CA PHE A 98 25.15 -18.07 35.75
C PHE A 98 26.04 -19.29 35.96
N GLY A 99 26.60 -19.85 34.88
CA GLY A 99 27.59 -20.93 34.96
C GLY A 99 28.82 -20.52 35.78
N ARG A 100 29.44 -19.39 35.43
CA ARG A 100 30.63 -18.86 36.15
C ARG A 100 30.33 -18.52 37.61
N ILE A 101 29.18 -17.93 37.90
CA ILE A 101 28.81 -17.63 39.29
C ILE A 101 28.55 -18.92 40.07
N ARG A 102 27.95 -19.95 39.45
CA ARG A 102 27.78 -21.26 40.10
C ARG A 102 29.13 -21.87 40.46
N GLU A 103 30.09 -21.88 39.54
CA GLU A 103 31.45 -22.37 39.79
C GLU A 103 32.14 -21.60 40.93
N LEU A 104 32.01 -20.26 40.97
CA LEU A 104 32.62 -19.43 42.02
C LEU A 104 31.99 -19.63 43.41
N LEU A 105 30.71 -19.99 43.46
CA LEU A 105 29.96 -20.19 44.70
C LEU A 105 29.90 -21.68 45.12
N GLU A 106 30.41 -22.58 44.30
CA GLU A 106 30.52 -24.00 44.60
C GLU A 106 31.49 -24.21 45.79
N GLY A 107 31.06 -25.00 46.78
CA GLY A 107 31.84 -25.25 48.01
C GLY A 107 31.76 -24.15 49.09
N LYS A 108 30.97 -23.08 48.90
CA LYS A 108 30.69 -22.11 49.98
C LYS A 108 29.51 -22.56 50.84
N GLU A 109 29.77 -22.78 52.13
CA GLU A 109 28.73 -23.10 53.12
C GLU A 109 27.68 -21.97 53.22
N GLY A 110 26.40 -22.34 53.27
CA GLY A 110 25.28 -21.42 53.43
C GLY A 110 24.71 -20.81 52.13
N ILE A 111 25.20 -21.17 50.94
CA ILE A 111 24.62 -20.72 49.65
C ILE A 111 23.84 -21.87 48.98
N LYS A 112 22.57 -21.62 48.61
CA LYS A 112 21.72 -22.58 47.88
C LYS A 112 21.23 -21.98 46.56
N ILE A 113 21.31 -22.74 45.47
CA ILE A 113 20.89 -22.30 44.14
C ILE A 113 19.50 -22.88 43.83
N VAL A 114 18.55 -22.02 43.45
CA VAL A 114 17.19 -22.43 43.05
C VAL A 114 16.86 -21.81 41.70
N GLY A 115 16.85 -22.62 40.64
CA GLY A 115 16.68 -22.11 39.28
C GLY A 115 17.84 -21.17 38.90
N ASP A 116 17.51 -19.91 38.56
CA ASP A 116 18.46 -18.83 38.27
C ASP A 116 18.68 -17.88 39.46
N ARG A 117 18.30 -18.26 40.68
CA ARG A 117 18.42 -17.41 41.87
C ARG A 117 19.39 -17.99 42.90
N PHE A 118 20.18 -17.11 43.50
CA PHE A 118 21.06 -17.42 44.61
C PHE A 118 20.36 -17.09 45.92
N VAL A 119 20.11 -18.11 46.74
CA VAL A 119 19.50 -17.99 48.06
C VAL A 119 20.60 -18.13 49.10
N PHE A 120 20.83 -17.08 49.87
CA PHE A 120 21.80 -17.07 50.95
C PHE A 120 21.12 -17.42 52.27
N SER A 121 21.70 -18.34 53.03
CA SER A 121 21.28 -18.63 54.40
C SER A 121 21.56 -17.40 55.26
N SER A 122 20.66 -17.08 56.19
CA SER A 122 20.74 -15.85 57.00
C SER A 122 22.06 -15.67 57.75
N GLU A 123 22.77 -16.78 58.04
CA GLU A 123 24.05 -16.84 58.75
C GLU A 123 25.25 -16.37 57.90
N VAL A 124 25.11 -16.26 56.57
CA VAL A 124 26.16 -15.76 55.66
C VAL A 124 26.11 -14.24 55.52
N LEU A 125 24.90 -13.68 55.55
CA LEU A 125 24.67 -12.24 55.42
C LEU A 125 24.85 -11.49 56.75
N PHE A 126 24.72 -12.18 57.89
CA PHE A 126 24.74 -11.58 59.22
C PHE A 126 25.52 -12.47 60.20
N ASP A 127 26.39 -11.87 61.01
CA ASP A 127 27.03 -12.58 62.13
C ASP A 127 25.97 -13.02 63.17
N VAL A 128 26.23 -14.14 63.86
CA VAL A 128 25.31 -14.73 64.84
C VAL A 128 24.89 -13.69 65.89
N GLY A 129 23.62 -13.27 65.86
CA GLY A 129 23.05 -12.31 66.81
C GLY A 129 23.16 -10.82 66.43
N LYS A 130 23.58 -10.46 65.21
CA LYS A 130 23.64 -9.07 64.73
C LYS A 130 22.76 -8.83 63.50
N ALA A 131 22.22 -7.62 63.36
CA ALA A 131 21.43 -7.18 62.21
C ALA A 131 22.26 -6.44 61.13
N ASP A 132 23.56 -6.30 61.35
CA ASP A 132 24.50 -5.66 60.42
C ASP A 132 25.02 -6.67 59.39
N LEU A 133 25.01 -6.27 58.11
CA LEU A 133 25.57 -7.07 57.02
C LEU A 133 27.06 -7.37 57.27
N SER A 134 27.43 -8.65 57.16
CA SER A 134 28.83 -9.10 57.22
C SER A 134 29.65 -8.45 56.09
N MET A 135 30.99 -8.39 56.23
CA MET A 135 31.87 -7.78 55.23
C MET A 135 31.60 -8.19 53.76
N PRO A 136 31.34 -9.46 53.41
CA PRO A 136 30.98 -9.85 52.05
C PRO A 136 29.55 -9.46 51.60
N GLY A 137 28.68 -9.03 52.51
CA GLY A 137 27.30 -8.60 52.25
C GLY A 137 27.10 -7.08 52.06
N ARG A 138 28.13 -6.26 52.27
CA ARG A 138 28.13 -4.84 51.91
C ARG A 138 28.68 -4.69 50.49
N LEU A 139 27.81 -4.37 49.54
CA LEU A 139 28.17 -3.87 48.20
C LEU A 139 28.72 -2.44 48.31
#